data_AF-A0A6A5S6G2-F1
#
_entry.id   AF-A0A6A5S6G2-F1
#
_cell.length_a   1.000
_cell.length_b   1.000
_cell.length_c   1.000
_cell.angle_alpha   90.00
_cell.angle_beta   90.00
_cell.angle_gamma   90.00
#
_symmetry.space_group_name_H-M   'P 1'
#
loop_
_entity.id
_entity.type
_entity.pdbx_description
1 polymer ?
#
loop_
_entity_poly.entity_id
_entity_poly.type
_entity_poly.pdbx_seq_one_letter_code
_entity_poly.pdbx_strand_id
1 'polypeptide(L)'
;MANAEIHRHIEGGNADFLAGGVLSGFNLNPSIRITNKLSIKADANTILISWRPSTEVGPSVMKAVLQSVAGPLRFCHRPHPTVYDYWLTDTIAGFYQPEHAHAALKHFRGDPWVVARLVYTVYFTAAKELSDAVLVDVEEIASQIPEAKVVWEEPRNGNVTLRMSGTDKEKVVDMKRVIEAIFAGRVASGGLQAAQYEIWHDFFATAPGGVWLQHLAREMDVIIMSDKLQRRLRIYDPEDEDFRVRNVERKLAEKVIELDAWEESHTIQFEPKEFRKLLTSDVVARAQKKLGKKKVGLDILKKTLVLHCPRQTAWLVTFELNLPLPPSASATTHPVCPQCGDATNDIKFSTCGHVTCRECFDHQLQVASSDLTSNHFPLMCWHETCEQPIAISDLRKCATGPMIDALFKASLTYHIRSFPDIYRNCRTADCRSVYLRNGSYEIFTCPTCLTQTCTLCHAKPHVGWTCAEYDTHVRKTQHNEHLLDSYKAIAGTKDCPKCSTLIEKVDGCNHVECYGCHSHICWVCLKVFAQSEAAYQHMNDAHGGNGLVDEEGDSEFDSDEETSDESDESDSEWEGMGGSDVITHSG
;
A
#
# COMPACT_ATOMS: atom_id res chain seq x y z
N MET A 1 -19.60 17.22 9.24
CA MET A 1 -18.22 17.46 9.68
C MET A 1 -17.88 16.50 10.81
N ALA A 2 -17.47 15.30 10.44
CA ALA A 2 -16.71 14.37 11.26
C ALA A 2 -15.71 13.79 10.27
N ASN A 3 -14.42 14.07 10.47
CA ASN A 3 -13.34 13.61 9.61
C ASN A 3 -13.46 12.10 9.47
N ALA A 4 -13.70 11.62 8.25
CA ALA A 4 -13.59 10.20 7.94
C ALA A 4 -12.11 9.84 7.90
N GLU A 5 -11.51 9.74 9.08
CA GLU A 5 -10.16 9.21 9.29
C GLU A 5 -10.09 7.83 8.63
N ILE A 6 -9.26 7.71 7.61
CA ILE A 6 -8.99 6.40 7.02
C ILE A 6 -7.89 5.74 7.81
N HIS A 7 -8.22 4.74 8.62
CA HIS A 7 -7.22 3.84 9.16
C HIS A 7 -6.83 2.83 8.07
N ARG A 8 -5.65 3.01 7.46
CA ARG A 8 -5.05 2.02 6.56
C ARG A 8 -3.77 1.49 7.17
N HIS A 9 -3.64 0.17 7.19
CA HIS A 9 -2.41 -0.47 7.60
C HIS A 9 -1.57 -0.76 6.36
N ILE A 10 -0.39 -0.14 6.26
CA ILE A 10 0.57 -0.41 5.18
C ILE A 10 1.88 -0.84 5.85
N GLU A 11 2.27 -2.09 5.61
CA GLU A 11 3.63 -2.64 5.76
C GLU A 11 4.37 -2.34 7.07
N GLY A 12 3.65 -2.19 8.19
CA GLY A 12 4.22 -2.03 9.53
C GLY A 12 3.80 -0.76 10.27
N GLY A 13 2.90 0.05 9.70
CA GLY A 13 2.32 1.19 10.40
C GLY A 13 0.85 1.41 10.09
N ASN A 14 0.15 2.08 11.02
CA ASN A 14 -1.17 2.64 10.80
C ASN A 14 -1.00 4.05 10.23
N ALA A 15 -1.46 4.24 9.00
CA ALA A 15 -1.49 5.53 8.33
C ALA A 15 -2.92 6.06 8.28
N ASP A 16 -3.07 7.32 8.68
CA ASP A 16 -4.30 8.08 8.55
C ASP A 16 -4.19 9.03 7.36
N PHE A 17 -5.21 9.04 6.50
CA PHE A 17 -5.24 9.85 5.29
C PHE A 17 -6.35 10.91 5.33
N LEU A 18 -6.01 12.11 4.89
CA LEU A 18 -6.89 13.25 4.66
C LEU A 18 -7.27 13.36 3.17
N ALA A 19 -8.07 14.39 2.85
CA ALA A 19 -8.36 14.75 1.46
C ALA A 19 -7.08 14.90 0.63
N GLY A 20 -7.18 14.54 -0.65
CA GLY A 20 -6.05 14.47 -1.56
C GLY A 20 -5.14 13.26 -1.31
N GLY A 21 -5.53 12.34 -0.42
CA GLY A 21 -4.70 11.20 -0.05
C GLY A 21 -3.46 11.60 0.75
N VAL A 22 -3.44 12.77 1.39
CA VAL A 22 -2.31 13.21 2.22
C VAL A 22 -2.30 12.48 3.54
N LEU A 23 -1.13 12.05 3.98
CA LEU A 23 -0.97 11.39 5.27
C LEU A 23 -1.01 12.41 6.42
N SER A 24 -1.97 12.27 7.35
CA SER A 24 -2.07 13.11 8.56
C SER A 24 -1.37 12.52 9.78
N GLY A 25 -1.20 11.21 9.82
CA GLY A 25 -0.58 10.51 10.94
C GLY A 25 -0.05 9.16 10.51
N PHE A 26 1.17 8.83 10.91
CA PHE A 26 1.78 7.53 10.65
C PHE A 26 2.36 6.97 11.95
N ASN A 27 1.66 6.01 12.52
CA ASN A 27 2.10 5.32 13.73
C ASN A 27 2.64 3.95 13.35
N LEU A 28 3.97 3.83 13.36
CA LEU A 28 4.65 2.55 13.25
C LEU A 28 4.36 1.74 14.51
N ASN A 29 3.62 0.65 14.35
CA ASN A 29 3.27 -0.23 15.44
C ASN A 29 4.17 -1.47 15.36
N PRO A 30 4.77 -1.95 16.47
CA PRO A 30 5.50 -3.22 16.46
C PRO A 30 4.70 -4.42 15.95
N SER A 31 3.35 -4.33 15.92
CA SER A 31 2.48 -5.30 15.28
C SER A 31 1.86 -4.78 13.97
N ILE A 32 2.05 -5.52 12.88
CA ILE A 32 1.40 -5.38 11.57
C ILE A 32 -0.08 -5.79 11.69
N ARG A 33 -1.05 -4.95 11.37
CA ARG A 33 -2.46 -5.38 11.20
C ARG A 33 -2.78 -5.66 9.74
N ILE A 34 -2.96 -6.92 9.35
CA ILE A 34 -3.34 -7.24 7.95
C ILE A 34 -4.83 -6.97 7.70
N THR A 35 -5.68 -7.29 8.68
CA THR A 35 -7.12 -7.05 8.65
C THR A 35 -7.57 -6.44 9.97
N ASN A 36 -8.83 -6.01 10.07
CA ASN A 36 -9.41 -5.58 11.35
C ASN A 36 -9.44 -6.67 12.44
N LYS A 37 -9.15 -7.94 12.08
CA LYS A 37 -9.15 -9.07 13.01
C LYS A 37 -7.84 -9.86 13.05
N LEU A 38 -6.79 -9.44 12.34
CA LEU A 38 -5.48 -10.10 12.33
C LEU A 38 -4.37 -9.11 12.64
N SER A 39 -3.56 -9.45 13.64
CA SER A 39 -2.38 -8.71 14.04
C SER A 39 -1.16 -9.64 14.04
N ILE A 40 -0.09 -9.25 13.36
CA ILE A 40 1.14 -10.00 13.21
C ILE A 40 2.26 -9.24 13.88
N LYS A 41 3.03 -9.90 14.73
CA LYS A 41 4.22 -9.33 15.35
C LYS A 41 5.39 -10.25 15.07
N ALA A 42 6.56 -9.69 14.79
CA ALA A 42 7.80 -10.46 14.71
C ALA A 42 8.79 -10.00 15.77
N ASP A 43 9.52 -10.95 16.34
CA ASP A 43 10.70 -10.67 17.15
C ASP A 43 11.86 -11.61 16.79
N ALA A 44 13.07 -11.11 17.01
CA ALA A 44 14.31 -11.83 16.79
C ALA A 44 15.32 -11.48 17.90
N ASN A 45 14.82 -11.54 19.14
CA ASN A 45 15.54 -11.28 20.39
C ASN A 45 15.73 -12.58 21.22
N THR A 46 15.49 -13.74 20.60
CA THR A 46 15.65 -15.04 21.23
C THR A 46 16.79 -15.79 20.55
N ILE A 47 17.56 -16.55 21.33
CA ILE A 47 18.64 -17.41 20.83
C ILE A 47 18.43 -18.84 21.27
N LEU A 48 18.81 -19.76 20.39
CA LEU A 48 19.01 -21.17 20.69
C LEU A 48 20.50 -21.38 20.87
N ILE A 49 20.89 -21.92 22.04
CA ILE A 49 22.28 -22.25 22.35
C ILE A 49 22.36 -23.75 22.58
N SER A 50 23.26 -24.38 21.84
CA SER A 50 23.60 -25.79 21.94
C SER A 50 25.05 -25.91 22.37
N TRP A 51 25.33 -26.65 23.45
CA TRP A 51 26.70 -26.89 23.90
C TRP A 51 26.86 -28.30 24.45
N ARG A 52 28.10 -28.80 24.53
CA ARG A 52 28.38 -30.08 25.18
C ARG A 52 28.45 -29.87 26.69
N PRO A 53 27.62 -30.57 27.50
CA PRO A 53 27.68 -30.43 28.94
C PRO A 53 29.02 -30.94 29.49
N SER A 54 29.66 -30.16 30.35
CA SER A 54 30.86 -30.53 31.12
C SER A 54 30.55 -30.49 32.61
N THR A 55 31.49 -30.95 33.45
CA THR A 55 31.39 -30.84 34.92
C THR A 55 31.29 -29.40 35.42
N GLU A 56 31.68 -28.42 34.60
CA GLU A 56 31.77 -27.00 34.96
C GLU A 56 30.62 -26.18 34.35
N VAL A 57 30.09 -26.58 33.19
CA VAL A 57 29.11 -25.78 32.42
C VAL A 57 27.77 -26.50 32.31
N GLY A 58 26.97 -26.37 33.38
CA GLY A 58 25.57 -26.77 33.41
C GLY A 58 24.59 -25.66 32.96
N PRO A 59 23.29 -25.96 32.81
CA PRO A 59 22.28 -24.97 32.39
C PRO A 59 22.20 -23.72 33.28
N SER A 60 22.35 -23.88 34.60
CA SER A 60 22.34 -22.77 35.55
C SER A 60 23.55 -21.85 35.38
N VAL A 61 24.72 -22.43 35.08
CA VAL A 61 25.96 -21.68 34.80
C VAL A 61 25.82 -20.95 33.47
N MET A 62 25.32 -21.62 32.42
CA MET A 62 25.06 -20.99 31.12
C MET A 62 24.11 -19.80 31.25
N LYS A 63 23.03 -19.93 32.04
CA LYS A 63 22.12 -18.81 32.33
C LYS A 63 22.85 -17.64 32.97
N ALA A 64 23.72 -17.89 33.95
CA ALA A 64 24.51 -16.84 34.61
C ALA A 64 25.50 -16.16 33.65
N VAL A 65 26.16 -16.93 32.76
CA VAL A 65 27.03 -16.39 31.71
C VAL A 65 26.23 -15.47 30.78
N LEU A 66 25.06 -15.88 30.30
CA LEU A 66 24.22 -15.06 29.44
C LEU A 66 23.80 -13.76 30.12
N GLN A 67 23.44 -13.81 31.40
CA GLN A 67 23.08 -12.60 32.15
C GLN A 67 24.27 -11.65 32.33
N SER A 68 25.47 -12.19 32.53
CA SER A 68 26.70 -11.41 32.69
C SER A 68 27.14 -10.75 31.38
N VAL A 69 27.07 -11.49 30.27
CA VAL A 69 27.63 -11.08 28.98
C VAL A 69 26.67 -10.20 28.17
N ALA A 70 25.38 -10.54 28.20
CA ALA A 70 24.39 -9.94 27.32
C ALA A 70 23.34 -9.11 28.05
N GLY A 71 23.14 -9.31 29.36
CA GLY A 71 22.18 -8.56 30.16
C GLY A 71 20.91 -9.35 30.54
N PRO A 72 19.84 -8.68 30.98
CA PRO A 72 18.69 -9.34 31.58
C PRO A 72 17.93 -10.23 30.59
N LEU A 73 17.63 -11.45 31.04
CA LEU A 73 16.85 -12.45 30.32
C LEU A 73 15.36 -12.29 30.62
N ARG A 74 14.53 -12.31 29.58
CA ARG A 74 13.06 -12.42 29.68
C ARG A 74 12.65 -13.83 30.12
N PHE A 75 13.30 -14.83 29.56
CA PHE A 75 13.13 -16.24 29.92
C PHE A 75 14.37 -17.04 29.52
N CYS A 76 14.59 -18.17 30.18
CA CYS A 76 15.64 -19.11 29.83
C CYS A 76 15.21 -20.50 30.31
N HIS A 77 14.97 -21.41 29.37
CA HIS A 77 14.53 -22.78 29.68
C HIS A 77 15.04 -23.75 28.61
N ARG A 78 15.01 -25.04 28.93
CA ARG A 78 15.25 -26.08 27.92
C ARG A 78 14.11 -26.05 26.89
N PRO A 79 14.39 -26.19 25.60
CA PRO A 79 13.34 -26.48 24.63
C PRO A 79 12.63 -27.78 25.02
N HIS A 80 11.35 -27.90 24.64
CA HIS A 80 10.62 -29.17 24.74
C HIS A 80 11.44 -30.27 24.03
N PRO A 81 11.57 -31.49 24.57
CA PRO A 81 12.41 -32.53 23.96
C PRO A 81 11.95 -32.80 22.52
N THR A 82 12.71 -32.32 21.55
CA THR A 82 12.49 -32.58 20.12
C THR A 82 13.81 -33.01 19.50
N VAL A 83 13.88 -34.31 19.21
CA VAL A 83 14.62 -35.02 18.15
C VAL A 83 15.92 -34.39 17.60
N TYR A 84 16.79 -33.84 18.44
CA TYR A 84 18.17 -33.55 18.04
C TYR A 84 19.15 -34.28 18.97
N ASP A 85 20.22 -34.77 18.36
CA ASP A 85 21.17 -35.79 18.82
C ASP A 85 21.54 -35.80 20.31
N TYR A 86 21.70 -37.02 20.84
CA TYR A 86 21.92 -37.40 22.25
C TYR A 86 23.21 -36.87 22.94
N TRP A 87 23.84 -35.79 22.47
CA TRP A 87 25.14 -35.32 22.97
C TRP A 87 25.25 -33.82 23.27
N LEU A 88 24.22 -33.01 22.95
CA LEU A 88 24.20 -31.56 23.19
C LEU A 88 23.07 -31.18 24.16
N THR A 89 23.35 -30.27 25.07
CA THR A 89 22.32 -29.58 25.84
C THR A 89 21.87 -28.34 25.10
N ASP A 90 20.58 -28.27 24.79
CA ASP A 90 19.97 -27.11 24.18
C ASP A 90 19.30 -26.21 25.23
N THR A 91 19.41 -24.90 25.05
CA THR A 91 18.69 -23.91 25.86
C THR A 91 18.20 -22.79 24.96
N ILE A 92 16.93 -22.43 25.16
CA ILE A 92 16.36 -21.23 24.54
C ILE A 92 16.41 -20.11 25.56
N ALA A 93 17.02 -19.00 25.17
CA ALA A 93 17.13 -17.80 25.98
C ALA A 93 16.54 -16.62 25.21
N GLY A 94 15.50 -16.00 25.78
CA GLY A 94 14.89 -14.80 25.25
C GLY A 94 15.35 -13.55 26.00
N PHE A 95 15.69 -12.50 25.27
CA PHE A 95 16.07 -11.21 25.81
C PHE A 95 14.95 -10.19 25.67
N TYR A 96 15.00 -9.11 26.45
CA TYR A 96 14.08 -7.98 26.25
C TYR A 96 14.40 -7.18 25.00
N GLN A 97 15.68 -7.13 24.63
CA GLN A 97 16.25 -6.28 23.60
C GLN A 97 17.04 -7.12 22.59
N PRO A 98 16.91 -6.89 21.27
CA PRO A 98 17.68 -7.63 20.27
C PRO A 98 19.21 -7.42 20.41
N GLU A 99 19.65 -6.28 20.94
CA GLU A 99 21.06 -5.95 21.19
C GLU A 99 21.72 -6.97 22.11
N HIS A 100 21.00 -7.40 23.16
CA HIS A 100 21.47 -8.42 24.09
C HIS A 100 21.60 -9.79 23.40
N ALA A 101 20.65 -10.15 22.53
CA ALA A 101 20.75 -11.39 21.74
C ALA A 101 22.00 -11.38 20.85
N HIS A 102 22.30 -10.26 20.18
CA HIS A 102 23.51 -10.10 19.37
C HIS A 102 24.79 -10.07 20.20
N ALA A 103 24.78 -9.48 21.40
CA ALA A 103 25.91 -9.52 22.33
C ALA A 103 26.25 -10.97 22.71
N ALA A 104 25.24 -11.78 23.03
CA ALA A 104 25.42 -13.20 23.32
C ALA A 104 25.97 -13.96 22.10
N LEU A 105 25.40 -13.75 20.91
CA LEU A 105 25.90 -14.38 19.67
C LEU A 105 27.36 -14.03 19.38
N LYS A 106 27.75 -12.77 19.61
CA LYS A 106 29.12 -12.30 19.42
C LYS A 106 30.09 -12.98 20.40
N HIS A 107 29.68 -13.16 21.65
CA HIS A 107 30.53 -13.78 22.68
C HIS A 107 30.89 -15.23 22.36
N PHE A 108 29.92 -16.01 21.86
CA PHE A 108 30.15 -17.41 21.47
C PHE A 108 30.64 -17.57 20.02
N ARG A 109 30.84 -16.48 19.28
CA ARG A 109 31.29 -16.55 17.89
C ARG A 109 32.71 -17.10 17.83
N GLY A 110 32.88 -18.26 17.19
CA GLY A 110 34.18 -18.91 17.02
C GLY A 110 34.53 -19.91 18.12
N ASP A 111 33.65 -20.10 19.11
CA ASP A 111 33.79 -21.18 20.09
C ASP A 111 33.45 -22.52 19.42
N PRO A 112 34.35 -23.52 19.41
CA PRO A 112 34.08 -24.83 18.81
C PRO A 112 33.12 -25.71 19.63
N TRP A 113 32.84 -25.36 20.89
CA TRP A 113 32.04 -26.17 21.82
C TRP A 113 30.62 -25.62 22.05
N VAL A 114 30.37 -24.39 21.62
CA VAL A 114 29.10 -23.68 21.82
C VAL A 114 28.59 -23.17 20.47
N VAL A 115 27.39 -23.58 20.09
CA VAL A 115 26.70 -23.08 18.89
C VAL A 115 25.53 -22.23 19.34
N ALA A 116 25.58 -20.94 19.07
CA ALA A 116 24.48 -20.01 19.32
C ALA A 116 23.87 -19.53 18.00
N ARG A 117 22.54 -19.62 17.88
CA ARG A 117 21.79 -19.20 16.70
C ARG A 117 20.62 -18.31 17.10
N LEU A 118 20.31 -17.32 16.28
CA LEU A 118 19.12 -16.49 16.46
C LEU A 118 17.87 -17.34 16.17
N VAL A 119 16.82 -17.15 16.97
CA VAL A 119 15.50 -17.74 16.74
C VAL A 119 14.57 -16.62 16.30
N TYR A 120 14.07 -16.71 15.08
CA TYR A 120 13.08 -15.81 14.53
C TYR A 120 11.71 -16.30 14.96
N THR A 121 10.93 -15.44 15.61
CA THR A 121 9.57 -15.78 16.06
C THR A 121 8.57 -14.79 15.50
N VAL A 122 7.44 -15.32 15.03
CA VAL A 122 6.32 -14.57 14.46
C VAL A 122 5.05 -14.99 15.19
N TYR A 123 4.26 -14.00 15.59
CA TYR A 123 3.01 -14.17 16.31
C TYR A 123 1.87 -13.67 15.43
N PHE A 124 0.90 -14.53 15.15
CA PHE A 124 -0.36 -14.16 14.49
C PHE A 124 -1.46 -14.18 15.53
N THR A 125 -1.95 -13.02 15.93
CA THR A 125 -3.07 -12.87 16.85
C THR A 125 -4.33 -12.55 16.08
N ALA A 126 -5.32 -13.44 16.15
CA ALA A 126 -6.59 -13.29 15.45
C ALA A 126 -7.79 -13.61 16.35
N ALA A 127 -8.98 -13.16 15.96
CA ALA A 127 -10.22 -13.55 16.62
C ALA A 127 -10.40 -15.07 16.54
N LYS A 128 -10.93 -15.71 17.60
CA LYS A 128 -11.08 -17.16 17.68
C LYS A 128 -11.78 -17.75 16.45
N GLU A 129 -12.87 -17.14 15.99
CA GLU A 129 -13.61 -17.65 14.82
C GLU A 129 -12.74 -17.73 13.55
N LEU A 130 -11.81 -16.79 13.37
CA LEU A 130 -10.88 -16.80 12.24
C LEU A 130 -9.78 -17.85 12.44
N SER A 131 -9.25 -17.96 13.66
CA SER A 131 -8.23 -18.97 13.97
C SER A 131 -8.76 -20.40 13.81
N ASP A 132 -9.99 -20.66 14.23
CA ASP A 132 -10.64 -21.96 14.07
C ASP A 132 -10.85 -22.28 12.57
N ALA A 133 -11.15 -21.27 11.73
CA ALA A 133 -11.38 -21.43 10.30
C ALA A 133 -10.14 -21.91 9.53
N VAL A 134 -8.96 -21.43 9.92
CA VAL A 134 -7.70 -21.65 9.21
C VAL A 134 -6.83 -22.74 9.85
N LEU A 135 -7.30 -23.34 10.95
CA LEU A 135 -6.49 -24.23 11.78
C LEU A 135 -5.95 -25.42 10.99
N VAL A 136 -6.81 -26.07 10.20
CA VAL A 136 -6.46 -27.26 9.40
C VAL A 136 -5.41 -26.91 8.35
N ASP A 137 -5.65 -25.85 7.57
CA ASP A 137 -4.72 -25.39 6.52
C ASP A 137 -3.35 -25.03 7.11
N VAL A 138 -3.33 -24.35 8.27
CA VAL A 138 -2.08 -23.96 8.94
C VAL A 138 -1.34 -25.19 9.46
N GLU A 139 -2.03 -26.17 10.06
CA GLU A 139 -1.40 -27.41 10.54
C GLU A 139 -0.85 -28.27 9.39
N GLU A 140 -1.57 -28.35 8.28
CA GLU A 140 -1.12 -29.04 7.07
C GLU A 140 0.17 -28.42 6.53
N ILE A 141 0.20 -27.09 6.34
CA ILE A 141 1.40 -26.41 5.86
C ILE A 141 2.54 -26.50 6.88
N ALA A 142 2.25 -26.37 8.18
CA ALA A 142 3.26 -26.51 9.23
C ALA A 142 3.95 -27.88 9.21
N SER A 143 3.24 -28.94 8.81
CA SER A 143 3.83 -30.28 8.65
C SER A 143 4.85 -30.38 7.52
N GLN A 144 4.77 -29.51 6.51
CA GLN A 144 5.64 -29.50 5.34
C GLN A 144 6.98 -28.79 5.58
N ILE A 145 7.08 -27.93 6.60
CA ILE A 145 8.31 -27.19 6.95
C ILE A 145 8.65 -27.40 8.44
N PRO A 146 9.22 -28.56 8.80
CA PRO A 146 9.49 -28.91 10.20
C PRO A 146 10.50 -27.99 10.89
N GLU A 147 11.29 -27.22 10.13
CA GLU A 147 12.24 -26.23 10.64
C GLU A 147 11.55 -25.01 11.29
N ALA A 148 10.28 -24.78 10.96
CA ALA A 148 9.45 -23.74 11.55
C ALA A 148 8.45 -24.37 12.53
N LYS A 149 8.77 -24.32 13.82
CA LYS A 149 7.87 -24.83 14.87
C LYS A 149 6.67 -23.92 15.04
N VAL A 150 5.48 -24.48 14.91
CA VAL A 150 4.20 -23.79 15.08
C VAL A 150 3.51 -24.24 16.38
N VAL A 151 3.00 -23.29 17.16
CA VAL A 151 2.31 -23.55 18.43
C VAL A 151 1.11 -22.60 18.56
N TRP A 152 -0.07 -23.15 18.79
CA TRP A 152 -1.27 -22.39 19.15
C TRP A 152 -1.27 -22.11 20.67
N GLU A 153 -1.41 -20.84 21.05
CA GLU A 153 -1.55 -20.43 22.44
C GLU A 153 -3.03 -20.38 22.87
N GLU A 154 -3.28 -20.54 24.16
CA GLU A 154 -4.65 -20.49 24.70
C GLU A 154 -5.34 -19.15 24.38
N PRO A 155 -6.66 -19.17 24.10
CA PRO A 155 -7.41 -17.95 23.81
C PRO A 155 -7.35 -16.95 24.97
N ARG A 156 -7.01 -15.70 24.66
CA ARG A 156 -7.04 -14.57 25.62
C ARG A 156 -7.95 -13.48 25.08
N ASN A 157 -8.95 -13.09 25.86
CA ASN A 157 -9.92 -12.05 25.48
C ASN A 157 -10.62 -12.30 24.13
N GLY A 158 -10.91 -13.57 23.80
CA GLY A 158 -11.54 -13.95 22.53
C GLY A 158 -10.60 -14.02 21.32
N ASN A 159 -9.31 -13.72 21.50
CA ASN A 159 -8.29 -13.86 20.46
C ASN A 159 -7.39 -15.07 20.73
N VAL A 160 -6.97 -15.74 19.67
CA VAL A 160 -6.01 -16.85 19.68
C VAL A 160 -4.71 -16.34 19.07
N THR A 161 -3.57 -16.79 19.60
CA THR A 161 -2.25 -16.44 19.05
C THR A 161 -1.56 -17.69 18.53
N LEU A 162 -1.24 -17.69 17.24
CA LEU A 162 -0.36 -18.65 16.60
C LEU A 162 1.07 -18.15 16.73
N ARG A 163 1.94 -18.93 17.38
CA ARG A 163 3.37 -18.64 17.48
C ARG A 163 4.15 -19.57 16.57
N MET A 164 4.83 -18.99 15.59
CA MET A 164 5.75 -19.66 14.71
C MET A 164 7.18 -19.27 15.08
N SER A 165 8.10 -20.24 15.21
CA SER A 165 9.49 -19.98 15.57
C SER A 165 10.46 -20.91 14.83
N GLY A 166 11.61 -20.40 14.39
CA GLY A 166 12.64 -21.21 13.73
C GLY A 166 14.01 -20.53 13.71
N THR A 167 15.08 -21.30 13.48
CA THR A 167 16.45 -20.76 13.37
C THR A 167 16.85 -20.40 11.95
N ASP A 168 16.19 -20.99 10.95
CA ASP A 168 16.37 -20.63 9.54
C ASP A 168 15.44 -19.47 9.18
N LYS A 169 16.03 -18.31 8.84
CA LYS A 169 15.28 -17.10 8.52
C LYS A 169 14.43 -17.28 7.27
N GLU A 170 14.96 -17.90 6.22
CA GLU A 170 14.30 -18.00 4.92
C GLU A 170 13.07 -18.90 5.02
N LYS A 171 13.22 -20.06 5.65
CA LYS A 171 12.11 -20.98 5.91
C LYS A 171 11.00 -20.36 6.76
N VAL A 172 11.35 -19.57 7.78
CA VAL A 172 10.36 -18.86 8.61
C VAL A 172 9.65 -17.76 7.79
N VAL A 173 10.36 -17.03 6.92
CA VAL A 173 9.74 -16.01 6.05
C VAL A 173 8.82 -16.65 5.01
N ASP A 174 9.22 -17.77 4.40
CA ASP A 174 8.39 -18.48 3.42
C ASP A 174 7.11 -19.02 4.06
N MET A 175 7.24 -19.69 5.22
CA MET A 175 6.10 -20.15 6.00
C MET A 175 5.19 -18.98 6.40
N LYS A 176 5.77 -17.87 6.87
CA LYS A 176 5.01 -16.66 7.20
C LYS A 176 4.17 -16.20 6.03
N ARG A 177 4.72 -16.12 4.81
CA ARG A 177 3.99 -15.68 3.62
C ARG A 177 2.81 -16.58 3.30
N VAL A 178 2.97 -17.89 3.43
CA VAL A 178 1.88 -18.86 3.22
C VAL A 178 0.78 -18.68 4.28
N ILE A 179 1.15 -18.61 5.56
CA ILE A 179 0.19 -18.39 6.65
C ILE A 179 -0.53 -17.04 6.49
N GLU A 180 0.18 -15.97 6.09
CA GLU A 180 -0.44 -14.67 5.78
C GLU A 180 -1.50 -14.77 4.68
N ALA A 181 -1.24 -15.57 3.64
CA ALA A 181 -2.20 -15.81 2.55
C ALA A 181 -3.44 -16.57 3.04
N ILE A 182 -3.26 -17.60 3.87
CA ILE A 182 -4.37 -18.36 4.47
C ILE A 182 -5.24 -17.43 5.33
N PHE A 183 -4.62 -16.65 6.23
CA PHE A 183 -5.36 -15.69 7.07
C PHE A 183 -5.99 -14.55 6.25
N ALA A 184 -5.42 -14.18 5.11
CA ALA A 184 -6.06 -13.22 4.23
C ALA A 184 -7.38 -13.80 3.69
N GLY A 185 -7.43 -15.09 3.34
CA GLY A 185 -8.63 -15.70 2.76
C GLY A 185 -9.04 -15.06 1.44
N ARG A 186 -10.13 -15.57 0.86
CA ARG A 186 -10.57 -15.17 -0.49
C ARG A 186 -11.40 -13.88 -0.43
N VAL A 187 -11.00 -12.87 -1.19
CA VAL A 187 -11.78 -11.62 -1.29
C VAL A 187 -13.02 -11.88 -2.16
N ALA A 188 -14.19 -11.57 -1.63
CA ALA A 188 -15.45 -11.72 -2.34
C ALA A 188 -15.48 -10.80 -3.56
N SER A 189 -15.80 -11.38 -4.70
CA SER A 189 -15.71 -10.72 -5.99
C SER A 189 -16.93 -11.00 -6.85
N GLY A 190 -17.29 -10.03 -7.69
CA GLY A 190 -18.40 -10.14 -8.63
C GLY A 190 -17.90 -9.91 -10.07
N GLY A 191 -18.65 -10.43 -11.04
CA GLY A 191 -18.36 -10.23 -12.47
C GLY A 191 -17.83 -11.48 -13.19
N LEU A 192 -17.61 -11.35 -14.50
CA LEU A 192 -16.97 -12.37 -15.35
C LEU A 192 -15.45 -12.18 -15.29
N GLN A 193 -14.66 -13.22 -15.60
CA GLN A 193 -13.18 -13.24 -15.49
C GLN A 193 -12.45 -12.01 -16.05
N ALA A 194 -12.99 -11.32 -17.06
CA ALA A 194 -12.38 -10.12 -17.65
C ALA A 194 -12.70 -8.79 -16.91
N ALA A 195 -13.69 -8.77 -16.01
CA ALA A 195 -14.16 -7.56 -15.34
C ALA A 195 -14.60 -7.88 -13.89
N GLN A 196 -13.69 -8.44 -13.11
CA GLN A 196 -13.92 -8.82 -11.72
C GLN A 196 -13.81 -7.58 -10.82
N TYR A 197 -14.83 -7.31 -10.00
CA TYR A 197 -14.85 -6.22 -9.02
C TYR A 197 -14.98 -6.78 -7.60
N GLU A 198 -14.44 -6.07 -6.61
CA GLU A 198 -14.58 -6.46 -5.21
C GLU A 198 -15.96 -6.08 -4.69
N ILE A 199 -16.66 -7.02 -4.04
CA ILE A 199 -18.00 -6.77 -3.52
C ILE A 199 -17.91 -6.06 -2.16
N TRP A 200 -18.38 -4.82 -2.10
CA TRP A 200 -18.50 -4.07 -0.85
C TRP A 200 -19.68 -3.09 -0.85
N HIS A 201 -20.29 -2.92 0.32
CA HIS A 201 -21.23 -1.84 0.61
C HIS A 201 -21.12 -1.47 2.10
N ASP A 202 -21.29 -0.19 2.46
CA ASP A 202 -21.05 0.30 3.83
C ASP A 202 -22.01 -0.32 4.87
N PHE A 203 -23.17 -0.80 4.42
CA PHE A 203 -24.06 -1.67 5.20
C PHE A 203 -23.30 -2.81 5.89
N PHE A 204 -22.37 -3.47 5.22
CA PHE A 204 -21.64 -4.61 5.80
C PHE A 204 -20.73 -4.23 6.97
N ALA A 205 -20.34 -2.96 7.08
CA ALA A 205 -19.59 -2.46 8.23
C ALA A 205 -20.48 -2.17 9.47
N THR A 206 -21.80 -2.12 9.29
CA THR A 206 -22.77 -1.86 10.36
C THR A 206 -23.11 -3.11 11.17
N ALA A 207 -23.68 -2.95 12.37
CA ALA A 207 -24.13 -4.10 13.17
C ALA A 207 -25.22 -4.94 12.47
N PRO A 208 -26.26 -4.36 11.84
CA PRO A 208 -27.22 -5.11 11.04
C PRO A 208 -26.59 -5.88 9.87
N GLY A 209 -25.63 -5.28 9.18
CA GLY A 209 -24.89 -5.95 8.11
C GLY A 209 -24.07 -7.14 8.62
N GLY A 210 -23.41 -6.98 9.78
CA GLY A 210 -22.71 -8.09 10.44
C GLY A 210 -23.62 -9.27 10.77
N VAL A 211 -24.82 -9.01 11.31
CA VAL A 211 -25.82 -10.07 11.59
C VAL A 211 -26.30 -10.75 10.30
N TRP A 212 -26.52 -9.97 9.24
CA TRP A 212 -26.91 -10.51 7.95
C TRP A 212 -25.82 -11.42 7.35
N LEU A 213 -24.56 -11.00 7.41
CA LEU A 213 -23.42 -11.82 6.97
C LEU A 213 -23.30 -13.12 7.78
N GLN A 214 -23.54 -13.07 9.10
CA GLN A 214 -23.56 -14.28 9.94
C GLN A 214 -24.67 -15.25 9.55
N HIS A 215 -25.84 -14.75 9.14
CA HIS A 215 -26.93 -15.61 8.66
C HIS A 215 -26.56 -16.29 7.34
N LEU A 216 -26.02 -15.53 6.39
CA LEU A 216 -25.54 -16.06 5.11
C LEU A 216 -24.42 -17.09 5.29
N ALA A 217 -23.46 -16.79 6.16
CA ALA A 217 -22.37 -17.69 6.53
C ALA A 217 -22.89 -19.04 7.03
N ARG A 218 -23.86 -19.03 7.95
CA ARG A 218 -24.50 -20.25 8.48
C ARG A 218 -25.33 -21.02 7.45
N GLU A 219 -26.00 -20.33 6.55
CA GLU A 219 -26.82 -20.97 5.51
C GLU A 219 -25.95 -21.72 4.48
N MET A 220 -24.77 -21.17 4.18
CA MET A 220 -23.86 -21.68 3.16
C MET A 220 -22.70 -22.52 3.73
N ASP A 221 -22.66 -22.69 5.05
CA ASP A 221 -21.60 -23.36 5.81
C ASP A 221 -20.18 -22.84 5.49
N VAL A 222 -20.06 -21.52 5.40
CA VAL A 222 -18.79 -20.82 5.19
C VAL A 222 -18.60 -19.76 6.27
N ILE A 223 -17.39 -19.24 6.42
CA ILE A 223 -17.11 -18.10 7.29
C ILE A 223 -16.95 -16.85 6.43
N ILE A 224 -17.77 -15.83 6.70
CA ILE A 224 -17.73 -14.55 6.01
C ILE A 224 -17.31 -13.46 6.99
N MET A 225 -16.25 -12.75 6.63
CA MET A 225 -15.69 -11.67 7.43
C MET A 225 -15.79 -10.33 6.71
N SER A 226 -16.29 -9.34 7.43
CA SER A 226 -16.23 -7.94 7.01
C SER A 226 -14.93 -7.31 7.51
N ASP A 227 -14.02 -7.04 6.57
CA ASP A 227 -12.83 -6.24 6.80
C ASP A 227 -13.19 -4.76 6.63
N LYS A 228 -13.48 -4.10 7.76
CA LYS A 228 -13.86 -2.68 7.78
C LYS A 228 -12.69 -1.74 7.45
N LEU A 229 -11.46 -2.19 7.64
CA LEU A 229 -10.27 -1.37 7.35
C LEU A 229 -10.02 -1.34 5.84
N GLN A 230 -10.10 -2.50 5.19
CA GLN A 230 -9.87 -2.63 3.75
C GLN A 230 -11.16 -2.46 2.92
N ARG A 231 -12.33 -2.39 3.56
CA ARG A 231 -13.65 -2.37 2.90
C ARG A 231 -13.82 -3.55 1.94
N ARG A 232 -13.54 -4.76 2.45
CA ARG A 232 -13.63 -6.02 1.71
C ARG A 232 -14.39 -7.06 2.50
N LEU A 233 -15.10 -7.93 1.80
CA LEU A 233 -15.61 -9.16 2.36
C LEU A 233 -14.63 -10.29 2.07
N ARG A 234 -14.29 -11.07 3.10
CA ARG A 234 -13.40 -12.22 3.01
C ARG A 234 -14.18 -13.49 3.31
N ILE A 235 -14.03 -14.49 2.45
CA ILE A 235 -14.70 -15.78 2.51
C ILE A 235 -13.64 -16.82 2.86
N TYR A 236 -13.95 -17.65 3.85
CA TYR A 236 -13.17 -18.82 4.24
C TYR A 236 -14.10 -20.02 4.12
N ASP A 237 -13.75 -20.93 3.22
CA ASP A 237 -14.48 -22.18 2.97
C ASP A 237 -13.60 -23.35 3.41
N PRO A 238 -13.97 -24.09 4.46
CA PRO A 238 -13.18 -25.22 4.97
C PRO A 238 -12.95 -26.35 3.96
N GLU A 239 -13.81 -26.45 2.93
CA GLU A 239 -13.74 -27.52 1.92
C GLU A 239 -13.13 -27.04 0.59
N ASP A 240 -12.75 -25.76 0.50
CA ASP A 240 -12.22 -25.10 -0.69
C ASP A 240 -13.07 -25.37 -1.96
N GLU A 241 -14.40 -25.43 -1.80
CA GLU A 241 -15.32 -25.71 -2.88
C GLU A 241 -15.72 -24.44 -3.62
N ASP A 242 -15.15 -24.29 -4.81
CA ASP A 242 -15.34 -23.15 -5.70
C ASP A 242 -16.82 -22.82 -5.99
N PHE A 243 -17.71 -23.82 -5.95
CA PHE A 243 -19.15 -23.66 -6.14
C PHE A 243 -19.84 -22.94 -4.96
N ARG A 244 -19.47 -23.26 -3.71
CA ARG A 244 -20.03 -22.61 -2.52
C ARG A 244 -19.66 -21.14 -2.49
N VAL A 245 -18.40 -20.83 -2.74
CA VAL A 245 -17.90 -19.46 -2.81
C VAL A 245 -18.66 -18.65 -3.84
N ARG A 246 -18.86 -19.17 -5.06
CA ARG A 246 -19.63 -18.47 -6.11
C ARG A 246 -21.08 -18.19 -5.70
N ASN A 247 -21.72 -19.11 -4.98
CA ASN A 247 -23.08 -18.89 -4.48
C ASN A 247 -23.14 -17.81 -3.39
N VAL A 248 -22.13 -17.74 -2.52
CA VAL A 248 -21.97 -16.67 -1.53
C VAL A 248 -21.78 -15.34 -2.25
N GLU A 249 -20.83 -15.26 -3.19
CA GLU A 249 -20.57 -14.05 -4.00
C GLU A 249 -21.82 -13.57 -4.73
N ARG A 250 -22.61 -14.48 -5.33
CA ARG A 250 -23.89 -14.14 -5.97
C ARG A 250 -24.87 -13.50 -4.98
N LYS A 251 -25.08 -14.08 -3.80
CA LYS A 251 -25.98 -13.53 -2.77
C LYS A 251 -25.48 -12.19 -2.22
N LEU A 252 -24.16 -12.03 -2.10
CA LEU A 252 -23.55 -10.75 -1.72
C LEU A 252 -23.81 -9.67 -2.77
N ALA A 253 -23.60 -9.98 -4.05
CA ALA A 253 -23.84 -9.06 -5.16
C ALA A 253 -25.34 -8.68 -5.26
N GLU A 254 -26.24 -9.65 -5.16
CA GLU A 254 -27.70 -9.40 -5.10
C GLU A 254 -28.07 -8.43 -3.98
N LYS A 255 -27.42 -8.58 -2.81
CA LYS A 255 -27.68 -7.70 -1.66
C LYS A 255 -27.17 -6.27 -1.88
N VAL A 256 -26.00 -6.11 -2.50
CA VAL A 256 -25.47 -4.79 -2.86
C VAL A 256 -26.39 -4.09 -3.85
N ILE A 257 -26.84 -4.79 -4.91
CA ILE A 257 -27.81 -4.25 -5.88
C ILE A 257 -29.11 -3.79 -5.17
N GLU A 258 -29.58 -4.55 -4.18
CA GLU A 258 -30.77 -4.17 -3.40
C GLU A 258 -30.56 -2.88 -2.59
N LEU A 259 -29.36 -2.70 -2.02
CA LEU A 259 -29.00 -1.55 -1.19
C LEU A 259 -28.76 -0.29 -2.00
N ASP A 260 -28.03 -0.39 -3.11
CA ASP A 260 -27.79 0.74 -4.03
C ASP A 260 -29.10 1.25 -4.64
N ALA A 261 -30.01 0.33 -4.98
CA ALA A 261 -31.37 0.66 -5.39
C ALA A 261 -32.16 1.45 -4.33
N TRP A 262 -31.77 1.38 -3.05
CA TRP A 262 -32.40 2.13 -1.96
C TRP A 262 -31.86 3.56 -1.84
N GLU A 263 -30.59 3.78 -2.18
CA GLU A 263 -29.96 5.11 -2.22
C GLU A 263 -30.44 5.95 -3.42
N GLU A 264 -30.66 5.32 -4.57
CA GLU A 264 -31.29 5.98 -5.72
C GLU A 264 -32.79 6.20 -5.47
N SER A 265 -33.16 7.43 -5.11
CA SER A 265 -34.55 7.83 -4.89
C SER A 265 -35.03 8.77 -6.00
N HIS A 266 -36.09 8.36 -6.69
CA HIS A 266 -36.75 9.13 -7.74
C HIS A 266 -38.10 9.63 -7.24
N THR A 267 -38.19 10.95 -7.07
CA THR A 267 -39.42 11.60 -6.58
C THR A 267 -40.23 12.11 -7.77
N ILE A 268 -41.47 11.67 -7.85
CA ILE A 268 -42.46 12.15 -8.82
C ILE A 268 -43.41 13.08 -8.07
N GLN A 269 -43.48 14.33 -8.53
CA GLN A 269 -44.34 15.35 -7.94
C GLN A 269 -45.62 15.50 -8.75
N PHE A 270 -46.76 15.57 -8.07
CA PHE A 270 -48.07 15.62 -8.69
C PHE A 270 -48.79 16.93 -8.40
N GLU A 271 -49.54 17.42 -9.39
CA GLU A 271 -50.52 18.48 -9.18
C GLU A 271 -51.66 18.02 -8.26
N PRO A 272 -52.32 18.91 -7.50
CA PRO A 272 -53.35 18.53 -6.52
C PRO A 272 -54.53 17.72 -7.09
N LYS A 273 -54.88 17.94 -8.36
CA LYS A 273 -55.95 17.21 -9.05
C LYS A 273 -55.51 15.80 -9.46
N GLU A 274 -54.26 15.63 -9.87
CA GLU A 274 -53.69 14.35 -10.30
C GLU A 274 -53.37 13.46 -9.11
N PHE A 275 -52.87 14.05 -8.02
CA PHE A 275 -52.60 13.30 -6.79
C PHE A 275 -53.87 12.68 -6.20
N ARG A 276 -55.01 13.39 -6.25
CA ARG A 276 -56.31 12.81 -5.85
C ARG A 276 -56.70 11.60 -6.71
N LYS A 277 -56.48 11.68 -8.03
CA LYS A 277 -56.73 10.55 -8.94
C LYS A 277 -55.80 9.37 -8.61
N LEU A 278 -54.54 9.64 -8.30
CA LEU A 278 -53.56 8.63 -7.87
C LEU A 278 -54.01 7.89 -6.61
N LEU A 279 -54.49 8.61 -5.58
CA LEU A 279 -54.97 8.02 -4.33
C LEU A 279 -56.18 7.09 -4.52
N THR A 280 -57.05 7.38 -5.49
CA THR A 280 -58.22 6.54 -5.83
C THR A 280 -57.91 5.43 -6.84
N SER A 281 -56.71 5.41 -7.41
CA SER A 281 -56.27 4.44 -8.42
C SER A 281 -55.54 3.26 -7.79
N ASP A 282 -55.37 2.18 -8.56
CA ASP A 282 -54.56 1.02 -8.19
C ASP A 282 -53.05 1.21 -8.48
N VAL A 283 -52.65 2.37 -9.00
CA VAL A 283 -51.28 2.62 -9.50
C VAL A 283 -50.22 2.42 -8.43
N VAL A 284 -50.45 2.91 -7.21
CA VAL A 284 -49.51 2.72 -6.09
C VAL A 284 -49.40 1.24 -5.70
N ALA A 285 -50.52 0.51 -5.69
CA ALA A 285 -50.50 -0.92 -5.40
C ALA A 285 -49.79 -1.74 -6.50
N ARG A 286 -49.95 -1.35 -7.76
CA ARG A 286 -49.22 -1.96 -8.88
C ARG A 286 -47.72 -1.65 -8.84
N ALA A 287 -47.34 -0.41 -8.52
CA ALA A 287 -45.95 -0.03 -8.30
C ALA A 287 -45.33 -0.84 -7.14
N GLN A 288 -46.05 -0.96 -6.02
CA GLN A 288 -45.64 -1.78 -4.87
C GLN A 288 -45.57 -3.27 -5.19
N LYS A 289 -46.40 -3.78 -6.10
CA LYS A 289 -46.34 -5.17 -6.57
C LYS A 289 -45.12 -5.43 -7.45
N LYS A 290 -44.69 -4.45 -8.26
CA LYS A 290 -43.51 -4.55 -9.13
C LYS A 290 -42.19 -4.33 -8.38
N LEU A 291 -42.10 -3.27 -7.58
CA LEU A 291 -40.86 -2.87 -6.89
C LEU A 291 -40.76 -3.40 -5.46
N GLY A 292 -41.87 -3.85 -4.88
CA GLY A 292 -41.97 -4.21 -3.47
C GLY A 292 -42.47 -3.05 -2.61
N LYS A 293 -43.32 -3.35 -1.62
CA LYS A 293 -43.99 -2.34 -0.76
C LYS A 293 -43.02 -1.34 -0.10
N LYS A 294 -41.82 -1.79 0.27
CA LYS A 294 -40.80 -0.96 0.94
C LYS A 294 -40.01 -0.05 -0.01
N LYS A 295 -40.09 -0.25 -1.33
CA LYS A 295 -39.38 0.54 -2.34
C LYS A 295 -40.23 1.67 -2.92
N VAL A 296 -41.49 1.77 -2.53
CA VAL A 296 -42.43 2.78 -3.02
C VAL A 296 -42.96 3.56 -1.83
N GLY A 297 -42.47 4.78 -1.68
CA GLY A 297 -42.93 5.74 -0.67
C GLY A 297 -44.03 6.64 -1.23
N LEU A 298 -45.06 6.91 -0.44
CA LEU A 298 -46.10 7.87 -0.77
C LEU A 298 -46.13 8.95 0.32
N ASP A 299 -45.79 10.19 -0.03
CA ASP A 299 -45.89 11.33 0.87
C ASP A 299 -47.17 12.11 0.54
N ILE A 300 -48.17 11.98 1.42
CA ILE A 300 -49.49 12.60 1.25
C ILE A 300 -49.40 14.12 1.39
N LEU A 301 -48.50 14.62 2.24
CA LEU A 301 -48.36 16.05 2.51
C LEU A 301 -47.66 16.76 1.35
N LYS A 302 -46.58 16.17 0.85
CA LYS A 302 -45.82 16.68 -0.30
C LYS A 302 -46.46 16.33 -1.64
N LYS A 303 -47.46 15.44 -1.65
CA LYS A 303 -48.14 14.93 -2.86
C LYS A 303 -47.14 14.29 -3.84
N THR A 304 -46.22 13.49 -3.29
CA THR A 304 -45.15 12.87 -4.06
C THR A 304 -45.18 11.35 -3.96
N LEU A 305 -44.84 10.68 -5.06
CA LEU A 305 -44.52 9.26 -5.09
C LEU A 305 -43.00 9.12 -5.21
N VAL A 306 -42.38 8.41 -4.28
CA VAL A 306 -40.94 8.15 -4.26
C VAL A 306 -40.69 6.70 -4.65
N LEU A 307 -39.89 6.50 -5.68
CA LEU A 307 -39.45 5.18 -6.13
C LEU A 307 -37.98 5.00 -5.74
N HIS A 308 -37.69 3.95 -4.98
CA HIS A 308 -36.34 3.53 -4.63
C HIS A 308 -35.92 2.39 -5.54
N CYS A 309 -35.32 2.72 -6.68
CA CYS A 309 -34.84 1.76 -7.67
C CYS A 309 -33.87 2.43 -8.65
N PRO A 310 -33.07 1.63 -9.40
CA PRO A 310 -32.21 2.17 -10.43
C PRO A 310 -32.98 3.02 -11.44
N ARG A 311 -32.39 4.11 -11.93
CA ARG A 311 -33.05 5.06 -12.87
C ARG A 311 -33.77 4.40 -14.05
N GLN A 312 -33.15 3.38 -14.67
CA GLN A 312 -33.73 2.66 -15.81
C GLN A 312 -35.03 1.93 -15.41
N THR A 313 -35.04 1.30 -14.23
CA THR A 313 -36.22 0.63 -13.67
C THR A 313 -37.29 1.64 -13.28
N ALA A 314 -36.90 2.78 -12.68
CA ALA A 314 -37.84 3.85 -12.36
C ALA A 314 -38.56 4.35 -13.63
N TRP A 315 -37.80 4.59 -14.72
CA TRP A 315 -38.34 4.97 -16.02
C TRP A 315 -39.32 3.93 -16.57
N LEU A 316 -38.92 2.66 -16.62
CA LEU A 316 -39.79 1.57 -17.09
C LEU A 316 -41.10 1.50 -16.28
N VAL A 317 -41.01 1.53 -14.95
CA VAL A 317 -42.18 1.47 -14.07
C VAL A 317 -43.08 2.69 -14.27
N THR A 318 -42.51 3.90 -14.40
CA THR A 318 -43.32 5.11 -14.65
C THR A 318 -44.01 5.07 -16.00
N PHE A 319 -43.32 4.60 -17.04
CA PHE A 319 -43.86 4.45 -18.38
C PHE A 319 -45.02 3.44 -18.41
N GLU A 320 -44.81 2.23 -17.88
CA GLU A 320 -45.82 1.18 -17.85
C GLU A 320 -47.07 1.55 -17.02
N LEU A 321 -46.89 2.37 -15.99
CA LEU A 321 -47.97 2.79 -15.09
C LEU A 321 -48.63 4.11 -15.51
N ASN A 322 -48.25 4.70 -16.65
CA ASN A 322 -48.69 6.02 -17.09
C ASN A 322 -48.54 7.11 -16.02
N LEU A 323 -47.44 7.04 -15.26
CA LEU A 323 -47.07 8.06 -14.29
C LEU A 323 -46.28 9.18 -14.99
N PRO A 324 -46.30 10.42 -14.45
CA PRO A 324 -45.36 11.43 -14.88
C PRO A 324 -43.94 10.87 -14.73
N LEU A 325 -43.16 10.97 -15.81
CA LEU A 325 -41.76 10.58 -15.77
C LEU A 325 -41.10 11.36 -14.62
N PRO A 326 -40.18 10.74 -13.85
CA PRO A 326 -39.41 11.49 -12.87
C PRO A 326 -38.79 12.67 -13.61
N PRO A 327 -38.77 13.89 -13.03
CA PRO A 327 -38.16 15.02 -13.69
C PRO A 327 -36.79 14.58 -14.22
N SER A 328 -36.61 14.64 -15.54
CA SER A 328 -35.27 14.63 -16.10
C SER A 328 -34.53 15.68 -15.30
N ALA A 329 -33.34 15.35 -14.77
CA ALA A 329 -32.43 16.42 -14.38
C ALA A 329 -32.48 17.44 -15.52
N SER A 330 -32.94 18.64 -15.18
CA SER A 330 -33.20 19.72 -16.12
C SER A 330 -32.03 19.81 -17.10
N ALA A 331 -32.32 20.11 -18.37
CA ALA A 331 -31.31 20.46 -19.35
C ALA A 331 -30.56 21.72 -18.89
N THR A 332 -29.62 21.54 -17.98
CA THR A 332 -28.54 22.46 -17.68
C THR A 332 -27.42 22.07 -18.63
N THR A 333 -26.91 23.03 -19.39
CA THR A 333 -25.59 23.01 -20.05
C THR A 333 -24.74 21.87 -19.51
N HIS A 334 -24.51 20.83 -20.32
CA HIS A 334 -23.76 19.67 -19.85
C HIS A 334 -22.44 20.17 -19.28
N PRO A 335 -22.15 19.93 -18.00
CA PRO A 335 -20.86 20.27 -17.43
C PRO A 335 -19.77 19.64 -18.30
N VAL A 336 -18.73 20.39 -18.61
CA VAL A 336 -17.64 19.92 -19.47
C VAL A 336 -16.48 19.49 -18.59
N CYS A 337 -15.85 18.38 -18.91
CA CYS A 337 -14.62 17.94 -18.25
C CYS A 337 -13.53 18.98 -18.50
N PRO A 338 -12.91 19.57 -17.46
CA PRO A 338 -11.88 20.60 -17.65
C PRO A 338 -10.63 20.06 -18.36
N GLN A 339 -10.40 18.74 -18.32
CA GLN A 339 -9.20 18.13 -18.88
C GLN A 339 -9.33 17.76 -20.37
N CYS A 340 -10.44 17.16 -20.78
CA CYS A 340 -10.62 16.69 -22.17
C CYS A 340 -11.63 17.50 -22.98
N GLY A 341 -12.45 18.35 -22.34
CA GLY A 341 -13.48 19.11 -23.04
C GLY A 341 -14.77 18.33 -23.35
N ASP A 342 -14.90 17.09 -22.87
CA ASP A 342 -16.09 16.27 -23.10
C ASP A 342 -17.23 16.62 -22.13
N ALA A 343 -18.46 16.61 -22.64
CA ALA A 343 -19.67 16.75 -21.83
C ALA A 343 -19.82 15.55 -20.88
N THR A 344 -19.81 15.80 -19.57
CA THR A 344 -19.85 14.74 -18.56
C THR A 344 -20.57 15.18 -17.29
N ASN A 345 -21.14 14.22 -16.58
CA ASN A 345 -21.57 14.39 -15.20
C ASN A 345 -21.24 13.11 -14.39
N ASP A 346 -20.20 12.39 -14.82
CA ASP A 346 -19.87 11.06 -14.31
C ASP A 346 -19.43 11.14 -12.85
N ILE A 347 -18.59 12.12 -12.54
CA ILE A 347 -18.03 12.34 -11.21
C ILE A 347 -18.20 13.82 -10.87
N LYS A 348 -18.79 14.08 -9.71
CA LYS A 348 -18.90 15.42 -9.13
C LYS A 348 -18.24 15.43 -7.75
N PHE A 349 -17.20 16.24 -7.58
CA PHE A 349 -16.48 16.33 -6.32
C PHE A 349 -17.33 17.02 -5.26
N SER A 350 -17.39 16.43 -4.07
CA SER A 350 -18.21 16.88 -2.95
C SER A 350 -17.70 18.17 -2.30
N THR A 351 -16.39 18.43 -2.37
CA THR A 351 -15.74 19.59 -1.75
C THR A 351 -15.93 20.87 -2.55
N CYS A 352 -15.66 20.83 -3.85
CA CYS A 352 -15.70 22.00 -4.73
C CYS A 352 -16.89 22.01 -5.71
N GLY A 353 -17.59 20.89 -5.90
CA GLY A 353 -18.73 20.79 -6.81
C GLY A 353 -18.36 20.69 -8.29
N HIS A 354 -17.07 20.73 -8.66
CA HIS A 354 -16.60 20.55 -10.03
C HIS A 354 -16.79 19.11 -10.52
N VAL A 355 -16.87 18.97 -11.84
CA VAL A 355 -17.09 17.70 -12.54
C VAL A 355 -15.84 17.22 -13.28
N THR A 356 -15.75 15.91 -13.49
CA THR A 356 -14.76 15.30 -14.38
C THR A 356 -15.34 14.04 -15.02
N CYS A 357 -14.87 13.69 -16.22
CA CYS A 357 -15.25 12.43 -16.83
C CYS A 357 -14.52 11.26 -16.15
N ARG A 358 -15.10 10.05 -16.28
CA ARG A 358 -14.53 8.83 -15.70
C ARG A 358 -13.11 8.56 -16.19
N GLU A 359 -12.88 8.68 -17.49
CA GLU A 359 -11.59 8.34 -18.11
C GLU A 359 -10.45 9.23 -17.61
N CYS A 360 -10.65 10.55 -17.59
CA CYS A 360 -9.64 11.46 -17.08
C CYS A 360 -9.38 11.22 -15.59
N PHE A 361 -10.44 10.99 -14.79
CA PHE A 361 -10.25 10.70 -13.37
C PHE A 361 -9.45 9.41 -13.13
N ASP A 362 -9.78 8.33 -13.84
CA ASP A 362 -9.05 7.07 -13.73
C ASP A 362 -7.58 7.23 -14.17
N HIS A 363 -7.33 8.04 -15.21
CA HIS A 363 -5.97 8.41 -15.61
C HIS A 363 -5.23 9.20 -14.52
N GLN A 364 -5.88 10.15 -13.83
CA GLN A 364 -5.29 10.86 -12.69
C GLN A 364 -4.79 9.88 -11.63
N LEU A 365 -5.66 8.92 -11.27
CA LEU A 365 -5.36 7.93 -10.24
C LEU A 365 -4.27 6.97 -10.69
N GLN A 366 -4.27 6.56 -11.95
CA GLN A 366 -3.23 5.70 -12.52
C GLN A 366 -1.86 6.38 -12.48
N VAL A 367 -1.78 7.65 -12.86
CA VAL A 367 -0.54 8.43 -12.78
C VAL A 367 -0.11 8.56 -11.32
N ALA A 368 -0.98 9.03 -10.44
CA ALA A 368 -0.64 9.26 -9.03
C ALA A 368 -0.32 8.00 -8.22
N SER A 369 -0.76 6.83 -8.68
CA SER A 369 -0.47 5.53 -8.05
C SER A 369 0.80 4.86 -8.60
N SER A 370 1.42 5.41 -9.65
CA SER A 370 2.55 4.79 -10.32
C SER A 370 3.90 5.18 -9.70
N ASP A 371 4.62 4.19 -9.16
CA ASP A 371 5.97 4.37 -8.55
C ASP A 371 7.06 4.85 -9.54
N LEU A 372 6.72 5.07 -10.81
CA LEU A 372 7.61 5.56 -11.89
C LEU A 372 7.44 7.06 -12.19
N THR A 373 6.33 7.66 -11.76
CA THR A 373 6.08 9.11 -11.93
C THR A 373 6.27 9.81 -10.59
N SER A 374 6.45 11.13 -10.60
CA SER A 374 6.88 11.92 -9.42
C SER A 374 5.86 11.95 -8.27
N ASN A 375 4.90 11.02 -8.21
CA ASN A 375 3.90 10.81 -7.15
C ASN A 375 3.52 12.12 -6.44
N HIS A 376 2.81 13.00 -7.13
CA HIS A 376 2.43 14.28 -6.53
C HIS A 376 1.19 14.12 -5.64
N PHE A 377 1.41 14.24 -4.33
CA PHE A 377 0.37 14.34 -3.32
C PHE A 377 0.44 15.73 -2.66
N PRO A 378 -0.69 16.39 -2.33
CA PRO A 378 -2.09 15.96 -2.46
C PRO A 378 -2.61 15.79 -3.90
N LEU A 379 -3.58 14.89 -4.08
CA LEU A 379 -4.46 14.90 -5.25
C LEU A 379 -5.41 16.10 -5.20
N MET A 380 -5.32 16.95 -6.22
CA MET A 380 -6.09 18.19 -6.34
C MET A 380 -7.17 18.07 -7.42
N CYS A 381 -8.20 18.92 -7.29
CA CYS A 381 -9.14 19.15 -8.38
C CYS A 381 -8.41 19.75 -9.59
N TRP A 382 -8.76 19.32 -10.79
CA TRP A 382 -8.14 19.79 -12.04
C TRP A 382 -8.74 21.06 -12.63
N HIS A 383 -9.77 21.63 -12.00
CA HIS A 383 -10.26 22.92 -12.46
C HIS A 383 -9.19 23.99 -12.19
N GLU A 384 -8.83 24.79 -13.19
CA GLU A 384 -7.67 25.70 -13.18
C GLU A 384 -7.60 26.63 -11.95
N THR A 385 -8.77 27.04 -11.45
CA THR A 385 -8.91 27.94 -10.30
C THR A 385 -9.17 27.23 -8.96
N CYS A 386 -9.15 25.89 -8.93
CA CYS A 386 -9.59 25.09 -7.80
C CYS A 386 -8.45 24.34 -7.12
N GLU A 387 -7.91 24.94 -6.06
CA GLU A 387 -6.89 24.31 -5.22
C GLU A 387 -7.49 23.44 -4.09
N GLN A 388 -8.67 22.84 -4.33
CA GLN A 388 -9.29 21.96 -3.33
C GLN A 388 -8.82 20.51 -3.51
N PRO A 389 -8.36 19.85 -2.43
CA PRO A 389 -8.00 18.45 -2.49
C PRO A 389 -9.24 17.57 -2.67
N ILE A 390 -9.09 16.45 -3.40
CA ILE A 390 -10.19 15.52 -3.65
C ILE A 390 -10.58 14.83 -2.34
N ALA A 391 -11.86 14.87 -1.97
CA ALA A 391 -12.29 14.21 -0.75
C ALA A 391 -12.09 12.70 -0.80
N ILE A 392 -11.71 12.12 0.34
CA ILE A 392 -11.61 10.68 0.52
C ILE A 392 -12.91 9.96 0.17
N SER A 393 -14.06 10.55 0.51
CA SER A 393 -15.37 10.00 0.17
C SER A 393 -15.57 9.87 -1.33
N ASP A 394 -15.02 10.79 -2.12
CA ASP A 394 -15.17 10.81 -3.57
C ASP A 394 -14.21 9.80 -4.21
N LEU A 395 -12.95 9.76 -3.78
CA LEU A 395 -12.01 8.71 -4.14
C LEU A 395 -12.63 7.32 -3.89
N ARG A 396 -13.24 7.13 -2.72
CA ARG A 396 -13.88 5.87 -2.30
C ARG A 396 -15.15 5.48 -3.07
N LYS A 397 -15.87 6.47 -3.60
CA LYS A 397 -17.08 6.23 -4.40
C LYS A 397 -16.71 5.93 -5.85
N CYS A 398 -15.67 6.59 -6.34
CA CYS A 398 -15.35 6.59 -7.75
C CYS A 398 -14.26 5.56 -8.11
N ALA A 399 -13.29 5.25 -7.24
CA ALA A 399 -12.22 4.33 -7.58
C ALA A 399 -12.45 2.91 -7.04
N THR A 400 -11.80 1.92 -7.66
CA THR A 400 -11.81 0.53 -7.22
C THR A 400 -11.01 0.34 -5.93
N GLY A 401 -11.31 -0.72 -5.16
CA GLY A 401 -10.54 -1.10 -3.97
C GLY A 401 -9.02 -1.21 -4.23
N PRO A 402 -8.59 -1.97 -5.27
CA PRO A 402 -7.17 -2.06 -5.65
C PRO A 402 -6.54 -0.72 -6.03
N MET A 403 -7.27 0.15 -6.74
CA MET A 403 -6.77 1.47 -7.11
C MET A 403 -6.54 2.35 -5.88
N ILE A 404 -7.48 2.36 -4.92
CA ILE A 404 -7.29 3.09 -3.67
C ILE A 404 -6.13 2.50 -2.85
N ASP A 405 -5.91 1.18 -2.90
CA ASP A 405 -4.73 0.54 -2.30
C ASP A 405 -3.43 1.01 -2.93
N ALA A 406 -3.36 1.05 -4.25
CA ALA A 406 -2.20 1.55 -4.97
C ALA A 406 -1.94 3.04 -4.64
N LEU A 407 -2.99 3.87 -4.65
CA LEU A 407 -2.90 5.29 -4.37
C LEU A 407 -2.39 5.58 -2.95
N PHE A 408 -2.93 4.94 -1.92
CA PHE A 408 -2.49 5.19 -0.54
C PHE A 408 -1.10 4.61 -0.27
N LYS A 409 -0.73 3.51 -0.94
CA LYS A 409 0.66 3.03 -0.93
C LYS A 409 1.61 4.05 -1.56
N ALA A 410 1.27 4.61 -2.72
CA ALA A 410 2.05 5.64 -3.38
C ALA A 410 2.19 6.90 -2.51
N SER A 411 1.10 7.35 -1.88
CA SER A 411 1.12 8.48 -0.93
C SER A 411 2.02 8.22 0.28
N LEU A 412 1.91 7.04 0.88
CA LEU A 412 2.77 6.69 2.02
C LEU A 412 4.24 6.65 1.59
N THR A 413 4.55 6.04 0.44
CA THR A 413 5.91 5.99 -0.12
C THR A 413 6.45 7.40 -0.35
N TYR A 414 5.64 8.31 -0.93
CA TYR A 414 5.98 9.72 -1.11
C TYR A 414 6.27 10.41 0.23
N HIS A 415 5.42 10.21 1.24
CA HIS A 415 5.61 10.78 2.57
C HIS A 415 6.92 10.29 3.22
N ILE A 416 7.18 8.98 3.21
CA ILE A 416 8.40 8.40 3.79
C ILE A 416 9.65 8.97 3.12
N ARG A 417 9.65 9.06 1.78
CA ARG A 417 10.78 9.61 1.04
C ARG A 417 11.00 11.09 1.33
N SER A 418 9.93 11.85 1.58
CA SER A 418 9.98 13.28 1.91
C SER A 418 10.61 13.55 3.30
N PHE A 419 10.52 12.59 4.22
CA PHE A 419 11.03 12.67 5.60
C PHE A 419 12.09 11.58 5.94
N PRO A 420 13.24 11.52 5.24
CA PRO A 420 14.24 10.45 5.39
C PRO A 420 15.05 10.52 6.70
N ASP A 421 14.95 11.63 7.43
CA ASP A 421 15.53 11.78 8.76
C ASP A 421 14.71 11.10 9.86
N ILE A 422 13.41 10.92 9.63
CA ILE A 422 12.48 10.30 10.58
C ILE A 422 12.21 8.85 10.18
N TYR A 423 12.01 8.59 8.89
CA TYR A 423 11.62 7.28 8.38
C TYR A 423 12.69 6.69 7.46
N ARG A 424 12.90 5.37 7.55
CA ARG A 424 13.71 4.60 6.61
C ARG A 424 13.00 3.32 6.22
N ASN A 425 13.14 2.94 4.95
CA ASN A 425 12.67 1.64 4.47
C ASN A 425 13.60 0.52 4.95
N CYS A 426 13.11 -0.70 4.94
CA CYS A 426 13.91 -1.89 5.19
C CYS A 426 15.01 -2.01 4.11
N ARG A 427 16.20 -2.46 4.52
CA ARG A 427 17.34 -2.65 3.61
C ARG A 427 17.21 -3.83 2.65
N THR A 428 16.24 -4.71 2.88
CA THR A 428 16.04 -5.91 2.06
C THR A 428 15.37 -5.47 0.76
N ALA A 429 15.93 -5.89 -0.39
CA ALA A 429 15.35 -5.61 -1.70
C ALA A 429 13.87 -6.03 -1.72
N ASP A 430 13.04 -5.22 -2.37
CA ASP A 430 11.58 -5.37 -2.49
C ASP A 430 10.80 -5.38 -1.16
N CYS A 431 11.47 -5.23 -0.01
CA CYS A 431 10.82 -5.13 1.28
C CYS A 431 10.43 -3.68 1.56
N ARG A 432 9.14 -3.43 1.53
CA ARG A 432 8.59 -2.08 1.66
C ARG A 432 8.35 -1.63 3.11
N SER A 433 8.62 -2.50 4.10
CA SER A 433 8.48 -2.14 5.52
C SER A 433 9.34 -0.95 5.92
N VAL A 434 8.86 -0.21 6.91
CA VAL A 434 9.41 1.08 7.32
C VAL A 434 9.70 1.05 8.82
N TYR A 435 10.69 1.81 9.26
CA TYR A 435 11.02 1.97 10.67
C TYR A 435 11.46 3.40 11.00
N LEU A 436 11.40 3.74 12.29
CA LEU A 436 11.81 5.06 12.80
C LEU A 436 13.32 5.15 12.98
N ARG A 437 13.88 6.27 12.55
CA ARG A 437 15.24 6.68 12.85
C ARG A 437 15.23 7.56 14.10
N ASN A 438 15.48 6.96 15.26
CA ASN A 438 15.45 7.65 16.56
C ASN A 438 16.75 8.40 16.91
N GLY A 439 17.73 8.44 16.00
CA GLY A 439 19.06 9.02 16.27
C GLY A 439 19.88 8.24 17.31
N SER A 440 19.34 7.17 17.88
CA SER A 440 19.99 6.22 18.79
C SER A 440 20.39 4.94 18.05
N TYR A 441 21.38 4.23 18.60
CA TYR A 441 21.68 2.86 18.15
C TYR A 441 20.63 1.90 18.71
N GLU A 442 19.72 1.44 17.85
CA GLU A 442 18.76 0.39 18.14
C GLU A 442 18.74 -0.63 16.99
N ILE A 443 18.39 -1.87 17.29
CA ILE A 443 18.23 -2.93 16.29
C ILE A 443 16.75 -3.07 15.97
N PHE A 444 16.37 -2.56 14.81
CA PHE A 444 15.05 -2.79 14.24
C PHE A 444 14.99 -4.20 13.66
N THR A 445 13.95 -4.97 14.00
CA THR A 445 13.65 -6.25 13.34
C THR A 445 12.48 -6.06 12.40
N CYS A 446 12.71 -6.25 11.09
CA CYS A 446 11.67 -6.07 10.09
C CYS A 446 10.55 -7.09 10.29
N PRO A 447 9.29 -6.67 10.48
CA PRO A 447 8.20 -7.61 10.70
C PRO A 447 7.79 -8.36 9.42
N THR A 448 8.19 -7.89 8.24
CA THR A 448 7.89 -8.54 6.96
C THR A 448 8.92 -9.60 6.58
N CYS A 449 10.21 -9.23 6.57
CA CYS A 449 11.30 -10.08 6.06
C CYS A 449 12.27 -10.57 7.16
N LEU A 450 11.99 -10.25 8.43
CA LEU A 450 12.75 -10.65 9.62
C LEU A 450 14.22 -10.18 9.65
N THR A 451 14.61 -9.34 8.70
CA THR A 451 15.96 -8.78 8.63
C THR A 451 16.14 -7.72 9.70
N GLN A 452 17.25 -7.84 10.44
CA GLN A 452 17.61 -6.88 11.47
C GLN A 452 18.51 -5.79 10.91
N THR A 453 18.27 -4.54 11.33
CA THR A 453 18.96 -3.35 10.80
C THR A 453 19.27 -2.38 11.95
N CYS A 454 20.45 -1.77 11.92
CA CYS A 454 20.80 -0.68 12.82
C CYS A 454 19.99 0.58 12.43
N THR A 455 19.24 1.14 13.37
CA THR A 455 18.39 2.31 13.11
C THR A 455 19.20 3.59 12.87
N LEU A 456 20.43 3.67 13.37
CA LEU A 456 21.30 4.85 13.26
C LEU A 456 22.00 4.94 11.89
N CYS A 457 22.67 3.86 11.46
CA CYS A 457 23.50 3.83 10.25
C CYS A 457 22.92 3.00 9.11
N HIS A 458 21.75 2.38 9.29
CA HIS A 458 21.09 1.51 8.29
C HIS A 458 21.88 0.24 7.90
N ALA A 459 22.99 -0.06 8.60
CA ALA A 459 23.80 -1.24 8.36
C ALA A 459 23.29 -2.49 9.11
N LYS A 460 23.99 -3.63 8.98
CA LYS A 460 23.64 -4.86 9.72
C LYS A 460 23.92 -4.63 11.21
N PRO A 461 23.25 -5.35 12.14
CA PRO A 461 23.57 -5.27 13.56
C PRO A 461 25.05 -5.49 13.82
N HIS A 462 25.66 -4.58 14.57
CA HIS A 462 27.10 -4.53 14.81
C HIS A 462 27.42 -4.25 16.28
N VAL A 463 26.88 -5.08 17.16
CA VAL A 463 27.01 -4.89 18.61
C VAL A 463 28.47 -4.84 19.04
N GLY A 464 28.81 -3.84 19.83
CA GLY A 464 30.16 -3.60 20.35
C GLY A 464 31.10 -2.87 19.40
N TRP A 465 30.64 -2.41 18.23
CA TRP A 465 31.34 -1.42 17.41
C TRP A 465 30.46 -0.19 17.24
N THR A 466 31.08 0.99 17.20
CA THR A 466 30.41 2.21 16.76
C THR A 466 30.05 2.12 15.28
N CYS A 467 29.09 2.92 14.83
CA CYS A 467 28.71 2.94 13.41
C CYS A 467 29.89 3.31 12.50
N ALA A 468 30.77 4.22 12.94
CA ALA A 468 31.95 4.64 12.18
C ALA A 468 33.03 3.54 12.09
N GLU A 469 33.26 2.81 13.18
CA GLU A 469 34.17 1.65 13.19
C GLU A 469 33.64 0.53 12.30
N TYR A 470 32.32 0.28 12.33
CA TYR A 470 31.71 -0.74 11.49
C TYR A 470 31.81 -0.39 10.00
N ASP A 471 31.51 0.86 9.62
CA ASP A 471 31.63 1.32 8.23
C ASP A 471 33.07 1.14 7.72
N THR A 472 34.06 1.63 8.47
CA THR A 472 35.48 1.46 8.09
C THR A 472 35.92 0.01 8.01
N HIS A 473 35.40 -0.86 8.89
CA HIS A 473 35.65 -2.30 8.81
C HIS A 473 35.04 -2.89 7.53
N VAL A 474 33.78 -2.59 7.19
CA VAL A 474 33.11 -3.12 6.00
C VAL A 474 33.85 -2.72 4.72
N ARG A 475 34.19 -1.43 4.57
CA ARG A 475 34.92 -0.91 3.40
C ARG A 475 36.28 -1.58 3.19
N LYS A 476 36.99 -1.88 4.29
CA LYS A 476 38.28 -2.59 4.22
C LYS A 476 38.15 -4.06 3.83
N THR A 477 36.99 -4.66 4.06
CA THR A 477 36.78 -6.11 3.90
C THR A 477 36.02 -6.45 2.62
N GLN A 478 35.32 -5.50 1.99
CA GLN A 478 34.56 -5.69 0.76
C GLN A 478 35.24 -5.02 -0.45
N HIS A 479 35.89 -5.82 -1.29
CA HIS A 479 36.61 -5.36 -2.50
C HIS A 479 35.70 -4.87 -3.64
N ASN A 480 34.36 -4.98 -3.50
CA ASN A 480 33.40 -4.77 -4.59
C ASN A 480 32.76 -3.37 -4.63
N GLU A 481 32.97 -2.52 -3.62
CA GLU A 481 32.39 -1.16 -3.59
C GLU A 481 32.97 -0.26 -4.69
N HIS A 482 34.27 -0.42 -4.99
CA HIS A 482 34.93 0.36 -6.04
C HIS A 482 34.35 0.09 -7.44
N LEU A 483 33.84 -1.13 -7.69
CA LEU A 483 33.17 -1.47 -8.95
C LEU A 483 31.81 -0.78 -9.06
N LEU A 484 31.03 -0.77 -7.98
CA LEU A 484 29.74 -0.09 -7.94
C LEU A 484 29.89 1.43 -8.12
N ASP A 485 30.86 2.04 -7.43
CA ASP A 485 31.16 3.47 -7.57
C ASP A 485 31.63 3.82 -8.98
N SER A 486 32.50 3.00 -9.56
CA SER A 486 32.94 3.18 -10.95
C SER A 486 31.77 3.05 -11.95
N TYR A 487 30.85 2.12 -11.71
CA TYR A 487 29.67 1.94 -12.55
C TYR A 487 28.71 3.13 -12.46
N LYS A 488 28.43 3.64 -11.25
CA LYS A 488 27.61 4.85 -11.05
C LYS A 488 28.21 6.06 -11.76
N ALA A 489 29.53 6.23 -11.65
CA ALA A 489 30.25 7.30 -12.32
C ALA A 489 30.17 7.19 -13.85
N ILE A 490 30.33 5.98 -14.42
CA ILE A 490 30.18 5.73 -15.86
C ILE A 490 28.74 5.97 -16.31
N ALA A 491 27.76 5.56 -15.50
CA ALA A 491 26.34 5.74 -15.79
C ALA A 491 25.85 7.19 -15.58
N GLY A 492 26.71 8.14 -15.20
CA GLY A 492 26.31 9.54 -14.97
C GLY A 492 25.35 9.72 -13.80
N THR A 493 25.36 8.79 -12.83
CA THR A 493 24.43 8.79 -11.70
C THR A 493 25.15 8.99 -10.37
N LYS A 494 24.46 9.59 -9.40
CA LYS A 494 24.94 9.78 -8.02
C LYS A 494 23.83 9.38 -7.05
N ASP A 495 24.14 9.14 -5.78
CA ASP A 495 23.10 8.93 -4.77
C ASP A 495 22.63 10.29 -4.23
N CYS A 496 21.32 10.44 -4.03
CA CYS A 496 20.76 11.57 -3.32
C CYS A 496 21.34 11.59 -1.88
N PRO A 497 21.99 12.68 -1.45
CA PRO A 497 22.57 12.79 -0.11
C PRO A 497 21.51 12.76 1.01
N LYS A 498 20.25 13.10 0.70
CA LYS A 498 19.15 13.14 1.67
C LYS A 498 18.49 11.75 1.84
N CYS A 499 18.08 11.11 0.75
CA CYS A 499 17.29 9.87 0.78
C CYS A 499 17.96 8.64 0.13
N SER A 500 19.15 8.81 -0.45
CA SER A 500 19.92 7.75 -1.14
C SER A 500 19.28 7.20 -2.43
N THR A 501 18.22 7.84 -2.94
CA THR A 501 17.68 7.56 -4.27
C THR A 501 18.71 7.91 -5.34
N LEU A 502 18.91 7.03 -6.32
CA LEU A 502 19.79 7.31 -7.45
C LEU A 502 19.26 8.53 -8.23
N ILE A 503 20.11 9.52 -8.41
CA ILE A 503 19.86 10.74 -9.17
C ILE A 503 20.74 10.74 -10.41
N GLU A 504 20.16 11.17 -11.52
CA GLU A 504 20.85 11.33 -12.79
C GLU A 504 20.98 12.83 -13.09
N LYS A 505 22.03 13.21 -13.81
CA LYS A 505 22.16 14.58 -14.30
C LYS A 505 21.30 14.73 -15.56
N VAL A 506 20.29 15.61 -15.52
CA VAL A 506 19.57 16.02 -16.73
C VAL A 506 20.45 17.02 -17.48
N ASP A 507 20.57 16.85 -18.80
CA ASP A 507 21.57 17.55 -19.61
C ASP A 507 21.47 19.08 -19.47
N GLY A 508 22.62 19.75 -19.41
CA GLY A 508 22.74 21.21 -19.27
C GLY A 508 22.59 21.81 -17.87
N CYS A 509 21.80 21.26 -16.94
CA CYS A 509 21.57 21.91 -15.63
C CYS A 509 22.28 21.19 -14.46
N ASN A 510 22.97 21.96 -13.62
CA ASN A 510 23.54 21.44 -12.36
C ASN A 510 22.51 21.38 -11.22
N HIS A 511 21.29 21.89 -11.44
CA HIS A 511 20.15 21.69 -10.55
C HIS A 511 19.53 20.32 -10.83
N VAL A 512 19.51 19.46 -9.82
CA VAL A 512 18.82 18.19 -9.89
C VAL A 512 17.78 18.15 -8.77
N GLU A 513 16.51 17.96 -9.14
CA GLU A 513 15.49 17.63 -8.17
C GLU A 513 15.47 16.12 -7.96
N CYS A 514 15.61 15.67 -6.71
CA CYS A 514 15.50 14.26 -6.41
C CYS A 514 14.05 13.80 -6.60
N TYR A 515 13.79 12.98 -7.61
CA TYR A 515 12.50 12.31 -7.84
C TYR A 515 11.93 11.63 -6.58
N GLY A 516 12.80 11.10 -5.71
CA GLY A 516 12.38 10.40 -4.51
C GLY A 516 11.83 11.33 -3.44
N CYS A 517 12.61 12.33 -3.02
CA CYS A 517 12.33 13.15 -1.84
C CYS A 517 12.07 14.63 -2.15
N HIS A 518 12.04 15.00 -3.43
CA HIS A 518 11.82 16.35 -3.97
C HIS A 518 12.75 17.42 -3.43
N SER A 519 13.88 17.03 -2.85
CA SER A 519 14.90 18.01 -2.47
C SER A 519 15.66 18.49 -3.68
N HIS A 520 15.96 19.78 -3.73
CA HIS A 520 16.76 20.39 -4.77
C HIS A 520 18.25 20.23 -4.45
N ILE A 521 19.02 19.69 -5.37
CA ILE A 521 20.41 19.27 -5.14
C ILE A 521 21.30 19.95 -6.17
N CYS A 522 22.43 20.49 -5.71
CA CYS A 522 23.49 20.91 -6.61
C CYS A 522 24.32 19.69 -7.03
N TRP A 523 24.35 19.39 -8.33
CA TRP A 523 25.09 18.24 -8.89
C TRP A 523 26.59 18.28 -8.61
N VAL A 524 27.17 19.49 -8.52
CA VAL A 524 28.60 19.71 -8.34
C VAL A 524 29.05 19.31 -6.93
N CYS A 525 28.39 19.85 -5.90
CA CYS A 525 28.82 19.69 -4.50
C CYS A 525 27.89 18.81 -3.65
N LEU A 526 26.77 18.34 -4.19
CA LEU A 526 25.74 17.56 -3.51
C LEU A 526 25.14 18.26 -2.27
N LYS A 527 25.16 19.60 -2.21
CA LYS A 527 24.38 20.34 -1.21
C LYS A 527 22.89 20.23 -1.51
N VAL A 528 22.09 20.13 -0.44
CA VAL A 528 20.64 19.93 -0.47
C VAL A 528 19.93 21.20 -0.03
N PHE A 529 18.89 21.57 -0.77
CA PHE A 529 18.08 22.76 -0.56
C PHE A 529 16.59 22.38 -0.51
N ALA A 530 15.83 23.16 0.26
CA ALA A 530 14.39 22.98 0.40
C ALA A 530 13.59 23.64 -0.74
N GLN A 531 14.17 24.62 -1.43
CA GLN A 531 13.52 25.37 -2.52
C GLN A 531 14.47 25.44 -3.72
N SER A 532 13.91 25.43 -4.94
CA SER A 532 14.66 25.48 -6.19
C SER A 532 15.49 26.75 -6.30
N GLU A 533 14.90 27.89 -5.95
CA GLU A 533 15.54 29.21 -6.00
C GLU A 533 16.83 29.27 -5.18
N ALA A 534 16.82 28.73 -3.96
CA ALA A 534 18.00 28.66 -3.10
C ALA A 534 19.12 27.78 -3.70
N ALA A 535 18.76 26.74 -4.46
CA ALA A 535 19.73 25.91 -5.17
C ALA A 535 20.36 26.68 -6.34
N TYR A 536 19.56 27.41 -7.13
CA TYR A 536 20.04 28.27 -8.22
C TYR A 536 20.96 29.39 -7.72
N GLN A 537 20.58 30.08 -6.66
CA GLN A 537 21.41 31.09 -6.01
C GLN A 537 22.75 30.50 -5.56
N HIS A 538 22.73 29.35 -4.89
CA HIS A 538 23.97 28.68 -4.50
C HIS A 538 24.88 28.34 -5.68
N MET A 539 24.32 27.87 -6.80
CA MET A 539 25.13 27.52 -7.97
C MET A 539 25.77 28.75 -8.61
N ASN A 540 25.03 29.85 -8.71
CA ASN A 540 25.56 31.10 -9.21
C ASN A 540 26.68 31.62 -8.29
N ASP A 541 26.45 31.62 -6.97
CA ASP A 541 27.39 32.17 -5.99
C ASP A 541 28.65 31.30 -5.81
N ALA A 542 28.50 29.98 -5.74
CA ALA A 542 29.59 29.06 -5.38
C ALA A 542 30.26 28.38 -6.58
N HIS A 543 29.59 28.33 -7.72
CA HIS A 543 30.05 27.60 -8.90
C HIS A 543 30.08 28.46 -10.18
N GLY A 544 29.68 29.74 -10.10
CA GLY A 544 29.78 30.69 -11.20
C GLY A 544 28.75 30.48 -12.32
N GLY A 545 27.69 29.73 -12.06
CA GLY A 545 26.59 29.49 -13.01
C GLY A 545 25.85 28.18 -12.76
N ASN A 546 24.67 28.04 -13.35
CA ASN A 546 23.82 26.85 -13.27
C ASN A 546 24.20 25.76 -14.30
N GLY A 547 25.15 26.03 -15.20
CA GLY A 547 25.63 25.11 -16.23
C GLY A 547 24.93 25.24 -17.58
N LEU A 548 23.88 26.07 -17.68
CA LEU A 548 23.26 26.43 -18.95
C LEU A 548 24.15 27.47 -19.65
N VAL A 549 24.40 27.26 -20.94
CA VAL A 549 25.07 28.26 -21.79
C VAL A 549 23.99 29.28 -22.18
N ASP A 550 24.16 30.53 -21.76
CA ASP A 550 23.29 31.62 -22.20
C ASP A 550 23.62 31.93 -23.67
N GLU A 551 22.88 31.35 -24.62
CA GLU A 551 22.85 31.86 -26.00
C GLU A 551 21.95 33.10 -26.04
N GLU A 552 22.44 34.23 -25.55
CA GLU A 552 21.85 35.54 -25.88
C GLU A 552 22.95 36.55 -26.26
N GLY A 553 23.00 36.86 -27.57
CA GLY A 553 23.02 38.26 -27.99
C GLY A 553 24.35 38.89 -28.40
N ASP A 554 24.96 38.44 -29.50
CA ASP A 554 25.80 39.33 -30.32
C ASP A 554 24.97 39.88 -31.49
N SER A 555 24.18 40.92 -31.20
CA SER A 555 23.74 41.88 -32.21
C SER A 555 24.82 42.95 -32.37
N GLU A 556 25.90 42.64 -33.07
CA GLU A 556 26.76 43.69 -33.63
C GLU A 556 26.22 44.10 -34.99
N PHE A 557 25.56 45.25 -34.91
CA PHE A 557 25.25 46.18 -35.97
C PHE A 557 26.50 46.49 -36.79
N ASP A 558 26.54 46.10 -38.05
CA ASP A 558 27.34 46.79 -39.06
C ASP A 558 26.49 46.97 -40.32
N SER A 559 26.06 48.20 -40.50
CA SER A 559 25.52 48.76 -41.72
C SER A 559 26.65 48.98 -42.71
N ASP A 560 26.51 48.53 -43.97
CA ASP A 560 26.84 49.36 -45.13
C ASP A 560 26.25 48.75 -46.42
N GLU A 561 25.91 49.67 -47.31
CA GLU A 561 24.97 49.60 -48.44
C GLU A 561 25.47 48.86 -49.70
N GLU A 562 24.50 48.28 -50.40
CA GLU A 562 24.29 48.13 -51.85
C GLU A 562 25.48 47.86 -52.79
N THR A 563 25.36 46.75 -53.55
CA THR A 563 25.30 46.80 -55.03
C THR A 563 24.50 45.63 -55.60
N SER A 564 23.70 45.93 -56.61
CA SER A 564 22.95 45.02 -57.47
C SER A 564 23.84 44.06 -58.25
N ASP A 565 23.33 42.88 -58.63
CA ASP A 565 23.09 42.53 -60.04
C ASP A 565 22.53 41.10 -60.19
N GLU A 566 21.66 40.98 -61.19
CA GLU A 566 20.94 39.81 -61.66
C GLU A 566 21.86 38.74 -62.27
N SER A 567 21.47 37.46 -62.20
CA SER A 567 21.23 36.57 -63.37
C SER A 567 21.44 35.07 -63.07
N ASP A 568 20.42 34.31 -63.46
CA ASP A 568 20.44 33.04 -64.21
C ASP A 568 20.85 31.69 -63.58
N GLU A 569 19.82 30.82 -63.55
CA GLU A 569 19.75 29.45 -64.07
C GLU A 569 21.03 28.58 -64.12
N SER A 570 20.96 27.39 -63.51
CA SER A 570 21.04 26.14 -64.29
C SER A 570 20.75 24.91 -63.44
N ASP A 571 19.96 24.02 -64.02
CA ASP A 571 19.71 22.62 -63.68
C ASP A 571 20.98 21.80 -63.39
N SER A 572 20.84 20.78 -62.53
CA SER A 572 21.28 19.43 -62.90
C SER A 572 20.65 18.37 -62.00
N GLU A 573 19.74 17.62 -62.60
CA GLU A 573 19.38 16.26 -62.22
C GLU A 573 20.64 15.38 -62.15
N TRP A 574 20.71 14.48 -61.17
CA TRP A 574 21.19 13.12 -61.44
C TRP A 574 20.50 12.09 -60.54
N GLU A 575 19.97 11.08 -61.21
CA GLU A 575 19.20 9.96 -60.69
C GLU A 575 20.08 8.92 -59.99
N GLY A 576 19.48 8.25 -59.00
CA GLY A 576 19.24 6.80 -59.13
C GLY A 576 20.25 5.81 -58.54
N MET A 577 19.68 4.69 -58.09
CA MET A 577 20.26 3.43 -57.58
C MET A 577 20.56 3.47 -56.07
N GLY A 578 19.85 2.73 -55.20
CA GLY A 578 19.25 1.41 -55.33
C GLY A 578 20.04 0.45 -54.43
N GLY A 579 19.43 -0.05 -53.36
CA GLY A 579 20.13 -0.96 -52.44
C GLY A 579 19.37 -1.22 -51.15
N SER A 580 18.37 -2.08 -51.23
CA SER A 580 17.80 -2.84 -50.11
C SER A 580 18.88 -3.59 -49.35
N ASP A 581 18.83 -3.60 -48.01
CA ASP A 581 19.14 -4.82 -47.25
C ASP A 581 18.43 -4.85 -45.89
N VAL A 582 17.61 -5.89 -45.76
CA VAL A 582 16.96 -6.37 -44.56
C VAL A 582 17.94 -7.29 -43.86
N ILE A 583 18.27 -7.02 -42.59
CA ILE A 583 18.87 -8.03 -41.72
C ILE A 583 18.10 -8.08 -40.41
N THR A 584 17.25 -9.10 -40.33
CA THR A 584 16.84 -9.76 -39.09
C THR A 584 18.02 -10.55 -38.53
N HIS A 585 18.28 -10.49 -37.22
CA HIS A 585 18.45 -11.72 -36.45
C HIS A 585 18.37 -11.49 -34.94
N SER A 586 17.58 -12.37 -34.34
CA SER A 586 17.41 -12.68 -32.93
C SER A 586 18.69 -13.19 -32.27
N GLY A 587 18.79 -12.94 -30.96
CA GLY A 587 19.66 -13.61 -30.00
C GLY A 587 19.11 -13.36 -28.60
#